data_AF-I4D5A3-F1
#
_entry.id   AF-I4D5A3-F1
#
_cell.length_a   1.000
_cell.length_b   1.000
_cell.length_c   1.000
_cell.angle_alpha   90.00
_cell.angle_beta   90.00
_cell.angle_gamma   90.00
#
_symmetry.space_group_name_H-M   'P 1'
#
loop_
_entity.id
_entity.type
_entity.pdbx_description
1 polymer ?
#
loop_
_entity_poly.entity_id
_entity_poly.type
_entity_poly.pdbx_seq_one_letter_code
_entity_poly.pdbx_strand_id
1 'polypeptide(L)'
;MKIGSEIKKIRIEKGITQVELSQKADVAQGRVSMIENDKYPDTSPESLRPILDVLGVTYAEVCGRAQTAEDQNTVLYDIMEKLNQISRTVAPGNGVVVESKPKVIDEFGNTSLLPVEFSPILTVVLKECVGEYGPGDILFFSKIKAHSEIKETDYLVEETISGTPQVFLATDIEKREQAIGRAVRVLKQL
;
A
#
# COMPACT_ATOMS: atom_id res chain seq x y z
N MET A 1 7.72 -15.77 5.25
CA MET A 1 6.54 -15.64 6.16
C MET A 1 6.89 -14.92 7.46
N LYS A 2 6.19 -13.82 7.76
CA LYS A 2 6.41 -12.94 8.93
C LYS A 2 5.32 -13.13 9.99
N ILE A 3 5.28 -14.31 10.61
CA ILE A 3 4.25 -14.71 11.57
C ILE A 3 4.23 -13.78 12.80
N GLY A 4 5.41 -13.39 13.29
CA GLY A 4 5.56 -12.53 14.45
C GLY A 4 4.94 -11.15 14.24
N SER A 5 5.21 -10.55 13.08
CA SER A 5 4.61 -9.28 12.68
C SER A 5 3.08 -9.33 12.63
N GLU A 6 2.48 -10.45 12.22
CA GLU A 6 1.02 -10.62 12.23
C GLU A 6 0.45 -10.79 13.64
N ILE A 7 1.15 -11.53 14.52
CA ILE A 7 0.77 -11.63 15.94
C ILE A 7 0.73 -10.23 16.59
N LYS A 8 1.70 -9.37 16.27
CA LYS A 8 1.72 -7.98 16.73
C LYS A 8 0.49 -7.20 16.27
N LYS A 9 0.10 -7.33 15.00
CA LYS A 9 -1.09 -6.67 14.45
C LYS A 9 -2.36 -7.11 15.18
N ILE A 10 -2.56 -8.43 15.31
CA ILE A 10 -3.72 -9.00 16.02
C ILE A 10 -3.75 -8.53 17.48
N ARG A 11 -2.61 -8.49 18.16
CA ARG A 11 -2.53 -7.95 19.53
C ARG A 11 -3.01 -6.51 19.60
N ILE A 12 -2.56 -5.65 18.69
CA ILE A 12 -2.94 -4.23 18.63
C ILE A 12 -4.44 -4.09 18.27
N GLU A 13 -4.96 -4.89 17.34
CA GLU A 13 -6.40 -4.96 17.00
C GLU A 13 -7.25 -5.30 18.23
N LYS A 14 -6.74 -6.16 19.12
CA LYS A 14 -7.38 -6.52 20.39
C LYS A 14 -7.16 -5.51 21.52
N GLY A 15 -6.41 -4.44 21.28
CA GLY A 15 -6.21 -3.35 22.23
C GLY A 15 -5.42 -3.74 23.48
N ILE A 16 -4.64 -4.82 23.45
CA ILE A 16 -3.83 -5.24 24.61
C ILE A 16 -2.34 -4.94 24.39
N THR A 17 -1.64 -4.61 25.46
CA THR A 17 -0.19 -4.36 25.48
C THR A 17 0.61 -5.67 25.44
N GLN A 18 1.90 -5.58 25.11
CA GLN A 18 2.81 -6.74 25.21
C GLN A 18 2.90 -7.26 26.64
N VAL A 19 2.83 -6.37 27.65
CA VAL A 19 2.85 -6.75 29.07
C VAL A 19 1.60 -7.56 29.42
N GLU A 20 0.41 -7.07 29.05
CA GLU A 20 -0.84 -7.79 29.31
C GLU A 20 -0.89 -9.13 28.57
N LEU A 21 -0.43 -9.20 27.33
CA LEU A 21 -0.32 -10.45 26.59
C LEU A 21 0.63 -11.42 27.32
N SER A 22 1.79 -10.94 27.75
CA SER A 22 2.78 -11.75 28.45
C SER A 22 2.23 -12.34 29.76
N GLN A 23 1.49 -11.54 30.52
CA GLN A 23 0.85 -11.95 31.78
C GLN A 23 -0.27 -12.96 31.53
N LYS A 24 -1.14 -12.72 30.56
CA LYS A 24 -2.28 -13.60 30.24
C LYS A 24 -1.83 -14.94 29.65
N ALA A 25 -0.74 -14.94 28.88
CA ALA A 25 -0.20 -16.13 28.22
C ALA A 25 0.83 -16.89 29.07
N ASP A 26 1.16 -16.38 30.27
CA ASP A 26 2.21 -16.90 31.14
C ASP A 26 3.56 -17.11 30.42
N VAL A 27 3.99 -16.07 29.70
CA VAL A 27 5.26 -16.05 28.97
C VAL A 27 6.06 -14.80 29.32
N ALA A 28 7.39 -14.89 29.28
CA ALA A 28 8.23 -13.71 29.50
C ALA A 28 7.94 -12.61 28.46
N GLN A 29 7.82 -11.36 28.90
CA GLN A 29 7.62 -10.21 28.00
C GLN A 29 8.70 -10.12 26.91
N GLY A 30 9.96 -10.46 27.25
CA GLY A 30 11.05 -10.53 26.27
C GLY A 30 10.79 -11.56 25.17
N ARG A 31 10.14 -12.69 25.50
CA ARG A 31 9.72 -13.70 24.51
C ARG A 31 8.64 -13.15 23.58
N VAL A 32 7.62 -12.47 24.11
CA VAL A 32 6.59 -11.80 23.30
C VAL A 32 7.23 -10.80 22.34
N SER A 33 8.17 -9.98 22.82
CA SER A 33 8.90 -9.02 21.98
C SER A 33 9.72 -9.71 20.88
N MET A 34 10.44 -10.79 21.20
CA MET A 34 11.18 -11.55 20.19
C MET A 34 10.26 -12.17 19.14
N ILE A 35 9.11 -12.70 19.56
CA ILE A 35 8.11 -13.26 18.66
C ILE A 35 7.58 -12.17 17.74
N GLU A 36 7.09 -11.05 18.29
CA GLU A 36 6.47 -9.95 17.52
C GLU A 36 7.43 -9.25 16.54
N ASN A 37 8.73 -9.38 16.73
CA ASN A 37 9.75 -8.84 15.84
C ASN A 37 10.37 -9.90 14.90
N ASP A 38 9.77 -11.10 14.81
CA ASP A 38 10.25 -12.22 14.01
C ASP A 38 11.71 -12.62 14.34
N LYS A 39 12.11 -12.47 15.61
CA LYS A 39 13.44 -12.82 16.14
C LYS A 39 13.45 -14.09 16.99
N TYR A 40 12.26 -14.62 17.32
CA TYR A 40 12.16 -15.84 18.11
C TYR A 40 12.41 -17.07 17.21
N PRO A 41 13.36 -17.97 17.58
CA PRO A 41 13.77 -19.05 16.69
C PRO A 41 12.67 -20.09 16.41
N ASP A 42 11.81 -20.34 17.38
CA ASP A 42 10.78 -21.38 17.31
C ASP A 42 9.38 -20.79 17.09
N THR A 43 8.92 -20.85 15.85
CA THR A 43 7.60 -20.40 15.41
C THR A 43 6.64 -21.54 15.16
N SER A 44 6.85 -22.71 15.78
CA SER A 44 5.92 -23.84 15.74
C SER A 44 4.56 -23.52 16.37
N PRO A 45 3.48 -24.23 15.97
CA PRO A 45 2.17 -24.10 16.60
C PRO A 45 2.22 -24.27 18.12
N GLU A 46 2.99 -25.24 18.61
CA GLU A 46 3.12 -25.57 20.03
C GLU A 46 3.80 -24.44 20.81
N SER A 47 4.87 -23.87 20.24
CA SER A 47 5.60 -22.74 20.82
C SER A 47 4.71 -21.50 20.94
N LEU A 48 3.92 -21.20 19.90
CA LEU A 48 3.09 -19.99 19.85
C LEU A 48 1.74 -20.15 20.56
N ARG A 49 1.29 -21.38 20.81
CA ARG A 49 -0.03 -21.69 21.39
C ARG A 49 -0.42 -20.80 22.58
N PRO A 50 0.42 -20.56 23.61
CA PRO A 50 0.01 -19.75 24.77
C PRO A 50 -0.40 -18.32 24.38
N ILE A 51 0.28 -17.73 23.41
CA ILE A 51 -0.03 -16.39 22.90
C ILE A 51 -1.29 -16.42 22.02
N LEU A 52 -1.39 -17.44 21.15
CA LEU A 52 -2.52 -17.60 20.23
C LEU A 52 -3.84 -17.84 20.99
N ASP A 53 -3.80 -18.63 22.06
CA ASP A 53 -4.96 -18.89 22.93
C ASP A 53 -5.50 -17.59 23.56
N VAL A 54 -4.61 -16.72 24.07
CA VAL A 54 -5.00 -15.40 24.61
C VAL A 54 -5.52 -14.48 23.51
N LEU A 55 -4.91 -14.53 22.34
CA LEU A 55 -5.36 -13.77 21.17
C LEU A 55 -6.58 -14.40 20.50
N GLY A 56 -7.09 -15.54 20.95
CA GLY A 56 -8.28 -16.19 20.38
C GLY A 56 -8.22 -16.38 18.87
N VAL A 57 -7.04 -16.74 18.35
CA VAL A 57 -6.80 -17.02 16.92
C VAL A 57 -6.04 -18.35 16.80
N THR A 58 -6.23 -19.03 15.68
CA THR A 58 -5.53 -20.27 15.38
C THR A 58 -4.21 -20.01 14.66
N TYR A 59 -3.27 -20.95 14.75
CA TYR A 59 -2.01 -20.88 14.01
C TYR A 59 -2.23 -20.76 12.50
N ALA A 60 -3.20 -21.50 11.96
CA ALA A 60 -3.55 -21.47 10.54
C ALA A 60 -4.05 -20.09 10.08
N GLU A 61 -4.86 -19.41 10.89
CA GLU A 61 -5.33 -18.04 10.58
C GLU A 61 -4.18 -17.04 10.53
N VAL A 62 -3.24 -17.11 11.49
CA VAL A 62 -2.07 -16.24 11.51
C VAL A 62 -1.18 -16.50 10.29
N CYS A 63 -0.94 -17.77 9.95
CA CYS A 63 -0.19 -18.14 8.74
C CYS A 63 -0.87 -17.67 7.46
N GLY A 64 -2.20 -17.80 7.36
CA GLY A 64 -2.96 -17.31 6.22
C GLY A 64 -2.84 -15.79 6.03
N ARG A 65 -2.93 -15.02 7.13
CA ARG A 65 -2.71 -13.57 7.10
C ARG A 65 -1.27 -13.22 6.69
N ALA A 66 -0.29 -13.94 7.24
CA ALA A 66 1.13 -13.70 6.95
C ALA A 66 1.47 -14.02 5.48
N GLN A 67 0.91 -15.10 4.93
CA GLN A 67 1.06 -15.48 3.54
C GLN A 67 0.43 -14.45 2.61
N THR A 68 -0.82 -14.02 2.90
CA THR A 68 -1.52 -13.01 2.09
C THR A 68 -0.72 -11.70 2.03
N ALA A 69 -0.12 -11.27 3.16
CA ALA A 69 0.71 -10.07 3.19
C ALA A 69 2.01 -10.23 2.38
N GLU A 70 2.60 -11.43 2.37
CA GLU A 70 3.80 -11.76 1.59
C GLU A 70 3.49 -11.83 0.08
N ASP A 71 2.35 -12.42 -0.28
CA ASP A 71 1.85 -12.48 -1.65
C ASP A 71 1.56 -11.05 -2.18
N GLN A 72 0.91 -10.20 -1.38
CA GLN A 72 0.66 -8.79 -1.73
C GLN A 72 1.96 -8.00 -1.94
N ASN A 73 2.97 -8.21 -1.10
CA ASN A 73 4.27 -7.56 -1.26
C ASN A 73 5.01 -8.04 -2.52
N THR A 74 4.86 -9.32 -2.86
CA THR A 74 5.46 -9.90 -4.07
C THR A 74 4.83 -9.31 -5.32
N VAL A 75 3.48 -9.22 -5.36
CA VAL A 75 2.75 -8.55 -6.44
C VAL A 75 3.18 -7.08 -6.56
N LEU A 76 3.35 -6.38 -5.44
CA LEU A 76 3.80 -4.99 -5.46
C LEU A 76 5.22 -4.85 -6.04
N TYR A 77 6.15 -5.74 -5.66
CA TYR A 77 7.51 -5.74 -6.18
C TYR A 77 7.55 -6.04 -7.68
N ASP A 78 6.77 -7.01 -8.15
CA ASP A 78 6.63 -7.33 -9.57
C ASP A 78 6.06 -6.16 -10.37
N ILE A 79 5.09 -5.45 -9.80
CA ILE A 79 4.55 -4.22 -10.39
C ILE A 79 5.65 -3.15 -10.47
N MET A 80 6.42 -2.94 -9.40
CA MET A 80 7.51 -1.96 -9.38
C MET A 80 8.62 -2.29 -10.40
N GLU A 81 9.02 -3.56 -10.51
CA GLU A 81 9.98 -4.04 -11.51
C GLU A 81 9.49 -3.78 -12.93
N LYS A 82 8.25 -4.17 -13.25
CA LYS A 82 7.67 -3.95 -14.58
C LYS A 82 7.53 -2.46 -14.92
N LEU A 83 7.13 -1.62 -13.95
CA LEU A 83 7.09 -0.16 -14.12
C LEU A 83 8.49 0.44 -14.37
N ASN A 84 9.50 -0.06 -13.67
CA ASN A 84 10.90 0.37 -13.86
C ASN A 84 11.44 -0.02 -15.25
N GLN A 85 11.09 -1.20 -15.76
CA GLN A 85 11.49 -1.63 -17.10
C GLN A 85 10.86 -0.76 -18.19
N ILE A 86 9.56 -0.45 -18.08
CA ILE A 86 8.86 0.49 -18.98
C ILE A 86 9.54 1.87 -18.95
N SER A 87 9.91 2.35 -17.77
CA SER A 87 10.56 3.66 -17.60
C SER A 87 11.95 3.74 -18.23
N ARG A 88 12.67 2.61 -18.34
CA ARG A 88 14.02 2.54 -18.94
C ARG A 88 14.04 2.46 -20.46
N THR A 89 12.96 2.00 -21.10
CA THR A 89 12.89 1.88 -22.58
C THR A 89 12.59 3.21 -23.27
N VAL A 90 12.28 4.27 -22.52
CA VAL A 90 12.02 5.60 -23.05
C VAL A 90 13.34 6.38 -23.18
N ALA A 91 13.80 6.59 -24.42
CA ALA A 91 15.02 7.34 -24.71
C ALA A 91 14.96 8.80 -24.19
N PRO A 92 16.12 9.44 -23.91
CA PRO A 92 16.16 10.78 -23.35
C PRO A 92 15.70 11.81 -24.39
N GLY A 93 14.58 12.47 -24.11
CA GLY A 93 14.01 13.55 -24.90
C GLY A 93 12.84 14.18 -24.14
N ASN A 94 12.68 15.50 -24.25
CA ASN A 94 11.76 16.32 -23.48
C ASN A 94 10.33 15.76 -23.47
N GLY A 95 9.85 15.45 -22.26
CA GLY A 95 8.45 15.13 -21.97
C GLY A 95 8.09 13.67 -22.25
N VAL A 96 7.89 12.88 -21.18
CA VAL A 96 7.04 11.68 -21.28
C VAL A 96 6.14 11.55 -20.06
N VAL A 97 4.85 11.45 -20.39
CA VAL A 97 3.71 10.97 -19.62
C VAL A 97 3.74 9.45 -19.61
N VAL A 98 3.58 8.81 -18.45
CA VAL A 98 3.20 7.39 -18.40
C VAL A 98 1.67 7.35 -18.33
N GLU A 99 1.02 7.32 -19.49
CA GLU A 99 -0.42 7.09 -19.56
C GLU A 99 -0.63 5.59 -19.27
N SER A 100 -1.05 5.24 -18.05
CA SER A 100 -1.57 3.91 -17.78
C SER A 100 -2.99 3.82 -18.35
N LYS A 101 -3.13 3.73 -19.68
CA LYS A 101 -4.36 3.13 -20.20
C LYS A 101 -4.45 1.69 -19.68
N PRO A 102 -5.65 1.15 -19.47
CA PRO A 102 -5.90 -0.20 -18.96
C PRO A 102 -5.34 -1.34 -19.86
N LYS A 103 -4.51 -1.03 -20.85
CA LYS A 103 -3.87 -1.99 -21.75
C LYS A 103 -2.64 -2.67 -21.13
N VAL A 104 -2.03 -2.05 -20.11
CA VAL A 104 -0.98 -2.70 -19.32
C VAL A 104 -1.58 -3.76 -18.37
N ILE A 105 -2.88 -3.68 -18.07
CA ILE A 105 -3.57 -4.63 -17.18
C ILE A 105 -3.70 -6.03 -17.83
N ASP A 106 -3.76 -6.11 -19.16
CA ASP A 106 -3.83 -7.38 -19.88
C ASP A 106 -2.50 -8.17 -19.88
N GLU A 107 -1.36 -7.50 -19.70
CA GLU A 107 -0.03 -8.15 -19.63
C GLU A 107 0.38 -8.57 -18.21
N PHE A 108 -0.43 -8.23 -17.19
CA PHE A 108 -0.12 -8.49 -15.78
C PHE A 108 -0.78 -9.74 -15.21
N GLY A 109 -1.62 -10.43 -15.98
CA GLY A 109 -2.31 -11.62 -15.50
C GLY A 109 -3.38 -11.31 -14.45
N ASN A 110 -3.96 -12.38 -13.90
CA ASN A 110 -5.25 -12.42 -13.23
C ASN A 110 -5.50 -11.27 -12.22
N THR A 111 -6.34 -10.33 -12.64
CA THR A 111 -6.71 -9.08 -11.93
C THR A 111 -7.58 -9.30 -10.69
N SER A 112 -7.97 -10.54 -10.40
CA SER A 112 -8.80 -10.90 -9.24
C SER A 112 -8.09 -10.78 -7.88
N LEU A 113 -6.77 -10.52 -7.87
CA LEU A 113 -5.98 -10.26 -6.66
C LEU A 113 -5.89 -8.77 -6.30
N LEU A 114 -6.29 -7.86 -7.21
CA LEU A 114 -6.46 -6.46 -6.86
C LEU A 114 -7.82 -6.34 -6.16
N PRO A 115 -7.87 -5.88 -4.89
CA PRO A 115 -9.16 -5.66 -4.25
C PRO A 115 -9.98 -4.70 -5.12
N VAL A 116 -11.25 -5.06 -5.40
CA VAL A 116 -12.12 -4.44 -6.43
C VAL A 116 -12.31 -2.92 -6.21
N GLU A 117 -12.00 -2.46 -5.02
CA GLU A 117 -12.03 -1.07 -4.54
C GLU A 117 -10.75 -0.27 -4.89
N PHE A 118 -9.71 -0.96 -5.38
CA PHE A 118 -8.34 -0.51 -5.61
C PHE A 118 -7.85 -0.80 -7.03
N SER A 119 -8.72 -0.71 -8.04
CA SER A 119 -8.24 -0.52 -9.41
C SER A 119 -7.99 0.98 -9.60
N PRO A 120 -6.76 1.51 -9.36
CA PRO A 120 -6.49 2.90 -9.70
C PRO A 120 -6.76 3.10 -11.20
N ILE A 121 -7.38 4.22 -11.53
CA ILE A 121 -7.68 4.57 -12.93
C ILE A 121 -6.42 5.12 -13.60
N LEU A 122 -5.52 5.71 -12.80
CA LEU A 122 -4.36 6.43 -13.31
C LEU A 122 -3.19 6.41 -12.32
N THR A 123 -2.00 6.18 -12.85
CA THR A 123 -0.71 6.33 -12.15
C THR A 123 0.06 7.49 -12.76
N VAL A 124 0.57 8.41 -11.94
CA VAL A 124 1.33 9.58 -12.39
C VAL A 124 2.69 9.65 -11.68
N VAL A 125 3.75 9.85 -12.45
CA VAL A 125 5.09 10.14 -11.92
C VAL A 125 5.31 11.66 -11.94
N LEU A 126 5.62 12.25 -10.80
CA LEU A 126 5.87 13.68 -10.71
C LEU A 126 7.16 14.07 -11.43
N LYS A 127 7.11 15.16 -12.18
CA LYS A 127 8.29 15.79 -12.79
C LYS A 127 8.69 17.09 -12.09
N GLU A 128 7.78 17.65 -11.31
CA GLU A 128 7.94 18.89 -10.56
C GLU A 128 7.33 18.69 -9.17
N CYS A 129 7.67 19.57 -8.23
CA CYS A 129 7.12 19.49 -6.89
C CYS A 129 5.63 19.86 -6.88
N VAL A 130 4.84 19.09 -6.13
CA VAL A 130 3.44 19.42 -5.83
C VAL A 130 3.23 19.29 -4.32
N GLY A 131 3.01 20.41 -3.64
CA GLY A 131 2.94 20.45 -2.17
C GLY A 131 4.21 19.87 -1.54
N GLU A 132 4.06 18.81 -0.73
CA GLU A 132 5.19 18.11 -0.10
C GLU A 132 5.87 17.02 -0.96
N TYR A 133 5.38 16.73 -2.17
CA TYR A 133 5.91 15.67 -3.03
C TYR A 133 6.84 16.23 -4.10
N GLY A 134 7.92 15.53 -4.38
CA GLY A 134 8.99 15.95 -5.28
C GLY A 134 9.01 15.20 -6.62
N PRO A 135 9.86 15.63 -7.57
CA PRO A 135 10.08 14.91 -8.81
C PRO A 135 10.50 13.45 -8.55
N GLY A 136 9.88 12.52 -9.27
CA GLY A 136 10.12 11.08 -9.15
C GLY A 136 9.15 10.35 -8.22
N ASP A 137 8.42 11.06 -7.36
CA ASP A 137 7.34 10.47 -6.56
C ASP A 137 6.21 9.96 -7.47
N ILE A 138 5.61 8.84 -7.09
CA ILE A 138 4.55 8.18 -7.86
C ILE A 138 3.22 8.28 -7.11
N LEU A 139 2.22 8.85 -7.76
CA LEU A 139 0.87 8.99 -7.22
C LEU A 139 -0.12 8.09 -7.94
N PHE A 140 -1.01 7.47 -7.18
CA PHE A 140 -2.07 6.59 -7.67
C PHE A 140 -3.42 7.25 -7.44
N PHE A 141 -4.25 7.34 -8.48
CA PHE A 141 -5.52 8.05 -8.45
C PHE A 141 -6.72 7.12 -8.64
N SER A 142 -7.78 7.41 -7.89
CA SER A 142 -9.09 6.76 -8.00
C SER A 142 -10.15 7.77 -8.45
N LYS A 143 -11.27 7.28 -9.02
CA LYS A 143 -12.39 8.15 -9.40
C LYS A 143 -12.94 8.87 -8.18
N ILE A 144 -13.22 10.16 -8.32
CA ILE A 144 -13.99 10.90 -7.32
C ILE A 144 -15.44 10.42 -7.39
N LYS A 145 -15.97 9.83 -6.31
CA LYS A 145 -17.38 9.41 -6.26
C LYS A 145 -18.27 10.65 -6.13
N ALA A 146 -19.47 10.60 -6.70
CA ALA A 146 -20.46 11.66 -6.51
C ALA A 146 -20.68 11.91 -5.01
N HIS A 147 -20.72 13.19 -4.60
CA HIS A 147 -20.87 13.62 -3.20
C HIS A 147 -19.70 13.29 -2.25
N SER A 148 -18.53 12.89 -2.77
CA SER A 148 -17.33 12.78 -1.92
C SER A 148 -16.90 14.16 -1.46
N GLU A 149 -16.65 14.31 -0.15
CA GLU A 149 -15.96 15.48 0.37
C GLU A 149 -14.51 15.50 -0.16
N ILE A 150 -14.10 16.65 -0.70
CA ILE A 150 -12.73 16.94 -1.12
C ILE A 150 -12.12 17.83 -0.04
N LYS A 151 -11.04 17.36 0.57
CA LYS A 151 -10.31 18.13 1.59
C LYS A 151 -9.25 18.98 0.93
N GLU A 152 -8.92 20.14 1.51
CA GLU A 152 -7.85 21.02 1.00
C GLU A 152 -6.49 20.32 0.90
N THR A 153 -6.25 19.30 1.73
CA THR A 153 -5.03 18.48 1.72
C THR A 153 -5.02 17.38 0.65
N ASP A 154 -6.12 17.19 -0.08
CA ASP A 154 -6.20 16.15 -1.10
C ASP A 154 -5.38 16.54 -2.32
N TYR A 155 -4.73 15.54 -2.92
CA TYR A 155 -4.07 15.68 -4.22
C TYR A 155 -5.00 15.17 -5.30
N LEU A 156 -5.24 16.00 -6.30
CA LEU A 156 -6.16 15.75 -7.39
C LEU A 156 -5.40 15.67 -8.71
N VAL A 157 -6.02 15.03 -9.69
CA VAL A 157 -5.52 15.01 -11.07
C VAL A 157 -6.60 15.50 -12.01
N GLU A 158 -6.21 16.34 -12.97
CA GLU A 158 -7.01 16.71 -14.13
C GLU A 158 -6.37 16.17 -15.40
N GLU A 159 -7.19 15.90 -16.42
CA GLU A 159 -6.71 15.66 -17.78
C GLU A 159 -6.66 17.01 -18.49
N THR A 160 -5.47 17.40 -18.96
CA THR A 160 -5.33 18.64 -19.73
C THR A 160 -5.76 18.43 -21.19
N ILE A 161 -6.02 19.53 -21.90
CA ILE A 161 -6.31 19.54 -23.35
C ILE A 161 -5.23 18.80 -24.17
N SER A 162 -3.99 18.76 -23.67
CA SER A 162 -2.86 18.03 -24.29
C SER A 162 -2.88 16.52 -24.06
N GLY A 163 -3.83 15.99 -23.29
CA GLY A 163 -3.85 14.59 -22.82
C GLY A 163 -2.84 14.29 -21.71
N THR A 164 -2.10 15.30 -21.23
CA THR A 164 -1.15 15.13 -20.13
C THR A 164 -1.87 15.34 -18.79
N PRO A 165 -1.85 14.36 -17.87
CA PRO A 165 -2.44 14.56 -16.56
C PRO A 165 -1.61 15.55 -15.73
N GLN A 166 -2.28 16.50 -15.08
CA GLN A 166 -1.65 17.42 -14.13
C GLN A 166 -2.14 17.16 -12.71
N VAL A 167 -1.19 16.99 -11.80
CA VAL A 167 -1.46 16.84 -10.38
C VAL A 167 -1.45 18.21 -9.72
N PHE A 168 -2.43 18.46 -8.85
CA PHE A 168 -2.53 19.70 -8.10
C PHE A 168 -3.11 19.46 -6.70
N LEU A 169 -2.88 20.40 -5.79
CA LEU A 169 -3.46 20.37 -4.46
C LEU A 169 -4.92 20.87 -4.53
N ALA A 170 -5.83 20.28 -3.77
CA ALA A 170 -7.25 20.62 -3.80
C ALA A 170 -7.55 22.09 -3.47
N THR A 171 -6.64 22.79 -2.77
CA THR A 171 -6.72 24.26 -2.60
C THR A 171 -6.75 25.04 -3.90
N ASP A 172 -6.23 24.48 -4.99
CA ASP A 172 -6.22 25.08 -6.32
C ASP A 172 -7.40 24.64 -7.19
N ILE A 173 -8.38 23.89 -6.67
CA ILE A 173 -9.47 23.31 -7.45
C ILE A 173 -10.32 24.36 -8.20
N GLU A 174 -10.47 25.57 -7.66
CA GLU A 174 -11.21 26.65 -8.30
C GLU A 174 -10.51 27.21 -9.56
N LYS A 175 -9.20 26.96 -9.71
CA LYS A 175 -8.39 27.40 -10.85
C LYS A 175 -8.28 26.34 -11.95
N ARG A 176 -9.01 25.23 -11.81
CA ARG A 176 -8.85 24.00 -12.60
C ARG A 176 -10.15 23.69 -13.33
N GLU A 177 -10.04 23.04 -14.50
CA GLU A 177 -11.22 22.80 -15.35
C GLU A 177 -12.07 21.66 -14.79
N GLN A 178 -11.47 20.51 -14.47
CA GLN A 178 -12.16 19.38 -13.88
C GLN A 178 -11.21 18.36 -13.24
N ALA A 179 -11.40 18.08 -11.94
CA ALA A 179 -10.73 16.97 -11.28
C ALA A 179 -11.35 15.63 -11.71
N ILE A 180 -10.54 14.72 -12.26
CA ILE A 180 -10.97 13.40 -12.72
C ILE A 180 -10.61 12.28 -11.73
N GLY A 181 -9.70 12.56 -10.79
CA GLY A 181 -9.30 11.59 -9.78
C GLY A 181 -8.71 12.23 -8.53
N ARG A 182 -8.78 11.47 -7.43
CA ARG A 182 -8.15 11.80 -6.14
C ARG A 182 -7.05 10.79 -5.82
N ALA A 183 -5.92 11.28 -5.37
CA ALA A 183 -4.79 10.47 -4.93
C ALA A 183 -5.21 9.59 -3.74
N VAL A 184 -4.90 8.31 -3.83
CA VAL A 184 -5.16 7.32 -2.76
C VAL A 184 -3.87 6.72 -2.21
N ARG A 185 -2.76 6.88 -2.93
CA ARG A 185 -1.45 6.40 -2.52
C ARG A 185 -0.35 7.23 -3.15
N VAL A 186 0.74 7.42 -2.40
CA VAL A 186 1.97 8.05 -2.88
C VAL A 186 3.16 7.16 -2.51
N LEU A 187 4.05 6.90 -3.47
CA LEU A 187 5.35 6.28 -3.24
C LEU A 187 6.40 7.37 -3.38
N LYS A 188 7.05 7.73 -2.27
CA LYS A 188 8.15 8.68 -2.28
C LYS A 188 9.41 8.01 -2.84
N GLN A 189 10.12 8.69 -3.72
CA GLN A 189 11.46 8.26 -4.12
C GLN A 189 12.40 8.44 -2.92
N LEU A 190 13.05 7.34 -2.50
CA LEU A 190 14.01 7.33 -1.39
C LEU A 190 15.32 8.02 -1.76
#